data_AF-A0A438CH50-F1
#
_entry.id   AF-A0A438CH50-F1
#
_cell.length_a   1.000
_cell.length_b   1.000
_cell.length_c   1.000
_cell.angle_alpha   90.00
_cell.angle_beta   90.00
_cell.angle_gamma   90.00
#
_symmetry.space_group_name_H-M   'P 1'
#
loop_
_entity.id
_entity.type
_entity.pdbx_description
1 polymer ?
#
loop_
_entity_poly.entity_id
_entity_poly.type
_entity_poly.pdbx_seq_one_letter_code
_entity_poly.pdbx_strand_id
1 'polypeptide(L)'
;MATPNSTPIDSSSGDEAAAKAMHKRYEGLVTVRTKAIKGKGAWYWAHLEPILVPNPDTGLPKAVKLKCSLCEAVFSASNPSRTASEHLKRGTCPNFSSALRPISTYRLL
;
A
#
# COMPACT_ATOMS: atom_id res chain seq x y z
N MET A 1 12.94 -50.31 18.43
CA MET A 1 11.89 -49.28 18.46
C MET A 1 12.56 -47.97 18.08
N ALA A 2 12.29 -47.43 16.88
CA ALA A 2 12.91 -46.21 16.38
C ALA A 2 11.95 -45.02 16.62
N THR A 3 12.42 -44.01 17.34
CA THR A 3 11.70 -42.75 17.59
C THR A 3 12.17 -41.72 16.56
N PRO A 4 11.30 -41.07 15.78
CA PRO A 4 11.72 -40.01 14.87
C PRO A 4 12.01 -38.74 15.68
N ASN A 5 13.28 -38.35 15.68
CA ASN A 5 13.76 -37.07 16.19
C ASN A 5 13.18 -35.94 15.33
N SER A 6 12.11 -35.30 15.80
CA SER A 6 11.56 -34.11 15.16
C SER A 6 12.48 -32.93 15.45
N THR A 7 13.37 -32.64 14.51
CA THR A 7 14.12 -31.38 14.49
C THR A 7 13.14 -30.22 14.35
N PRO A 8 13.23 -29.16 15.17
CA PRO A 8 12.49 -27.93 14.93
C PRO A 8 13.10 -27.24 13.71
N ILE A 9 12.57 -27.55 12.54
CA ILE A 9 12.90 -26.89 11.28
C ILE A 9 12.43 -25.43 11.33
N ASP A 10 13.35 -24.56 11.77
CA ASP A 10 13.65 -23.23 11.22
C ASP A 10 12.47 -22.42 10.65
N SER A 11 11.38 -22.32 11.41
CA SER A 11 10.21 -21.53 11.01
C SER A 11 10.53 -20.02 11.03
N SER A 12 11.55 -19.61 11.81
CA SER A 12 12.01 -18.22 11.93
C SER A 12 12.66 -17.68 10.66
N SER A 13 13.49 -18.47 9.95
CA SER A 13 14.21 -17.99 8.75
C SER A 13 13.27 -17.66 7.58
N GLY A 14 12.23 -18.48 7.39
CA GLY A 14 11.22 -18.27 6.36
C GLY A 14 10.40 -16.99 6.60
N ASP A 15 9.97 -16.76 7.83
CA ASP A 15 9.24 -15.55 8.23
C ASP A 15 10.09 -14.29 8.05
N GLU A 16 11.40 -14.34 8.35
CA GLU A 16 12.31 -13.20 8.18
C GLU A 16 12.54 -12.86 6.70
N ALA A 17 12.66 -13.87 5.83
CA ALA A 17 12.76 -13.66 4.39
C ALA A 17 11.47 -13.05 3.80
N ALA A 18 10.31 -13.55 4.23
CA ALA A 18 9.02 -13.00 3.85
C ALA A 18 8.86 -11.54 4.32
N ALA A 19 9.25 -11.24 5.56
CA ALA A 19 9.25 -9.90 6.11
C ALA A 19 10.12 -8.93 5.30
N LYS A 20 11.34 -9.35 4.92
CA LYS A 20 12.23 -8.56 4.03
C LYS A 20 11.60 -8.32 2.67
N ALA A 21 10.92 -9.31 2.09
CA ALA A 21 10.21 -9.14 0.83
C ALA A 21 9.06 -8.13 0.94
N MET A 22 8.29 -8.15 2.04
CA MET A 22 7.24 -7.16 2.31
C MET A 22 7.83 -5.75 2.47
N HIS A 23 8.93 -5.62 3.21
CA HIS A 23 9.63 -4.34 3.36
C HIS A 23 10.11 -3.79 2.01
N LYS A 24 10.73 -4.63 1.16
CA LYS A 24 11.17 -4.23 -0.18
C LYS A 24 10.01 -3.74 -1.05
N ARG A 25 8.85 -4.41 -0.99
CA ARG A 25 7.63 -3.97 -1.71
C ARG A 25 7.12 -2.63 -1.19
N TYR A 26 7.10 -2.45 0.12
CA TYR A 26 6.71 -1.20 0.77
C TYR A 26 7.58 -0.04 0.28
N GLU A 27 8.91 -0.17 0.32
CA GLU A 27 9.86 0.84 -0.17
C GLU A 27 9.64 1.20 -1.64
N GLY A 28 9.35 0.19 -2.47
CA GLY A 28 8.99 0.40 -3.88
C GLY A 28 7.76 1.29 -4.04
N LEU A 29 6.71 1.05 -3.25
CA LEU A 29 5.48 1.86 -3.28
C LEU A 29 5.70 3.25 -2.67
N VAL A 30 6.51 3.39 -1.62
CA VAL A 30 6.91 4.69 -1.06
C VAL A 30 7.61 5.53 -2.13
N THR A 31 8.48 4.90 -2.91
CA THR A 31 9.15 5.56 -4.04
C THR A 31 8.16 6.01 -5.11
N VAL A 32 7.19 5.16 -5.47
CA VAL A 32 6.12 5.51 -6.43
C VAL A 32 5.32 6.73 -5.94
N ARG A 33 4.87 6.71 -4.69
CA ARG A 33 4.15 7.84 -4.07
C ARG A 33 5.00 9.11 -4.05
N THR A 34 6.25 9.02 -3.61
CA THR A 34 7.17 10.16 -3.53
C THR A 34 7.40 10.80 -4.89
N LYS A 35 7.55 9.99 -5.94
CA LYS A 35 7.65 10.49 -7.32
C LYS A 35 6.38 11.24 -7.72
N ALA A 36 5.19 10.66 -7.46
CA ALA A 36 3.92 11.29 -7.79
C ALA A 36 3.71 12.63 -7.06
N ILE A 37 4.06 12.72 -5.77
CA ILE A 37 4.02 13.98 -5.00
C ILE A 37 4.90 15.05 -5.63
N LYS A 38 6.07 14.67 -6.15
CA LYS A 38 6.99 15.55 -6.87
C LYS A 38 6.57 15.84 -8.32
N GLY A 39 5.36 15.45 -8.73
CA GLY A 39 4.86 15.62 -10.10
C GLY A 39 5.50 14.68 -11.13
N LYS A 40 6.16 13.60 -10.70
CA LYS A 40 6.82 12.62 -11.58
C LYS A 40 6.02 11.32 -11.59
N GLY A 41 5.46 10.97 -12.75
CA GLY A 41 4.63 9.77 -12.93
C GLY A 41 3.14 10.07 -12.75
N ALA A 42 2.34 9.03 -12.45
CA ALA A 42 0.90 9.18 -12.30
C ALA A 42 0.54 9.93 -11.01
N TRP A 43 0.10 11.18 -11.15
CA TRP A 43 -0.17 12.13 -10.06
C TRP A 43 -1.09 11.58 -8.95
N TYR A 44 -2.08 10.76 -9.32
CA TYR A 44 -3.06 10.22 -8.38
C TYR A 44 -2.45 9.28 -7.33
N TRP A 45 -1.23 8.75 -7.56
CA TRP A 45 -0.51 7.98 -6.56
C TRP A 45 -0.16 8.76 -5.30
N ALA A 46 -0.15 10.09 -5.34
CA ALA A 46 0.11 10.92 -4.16
C ALA A 46 -0.90 10.65 -3.02
N HIS A 47 -2.12 10.23 -3.37
CA HIS A 47 -3.22 9.95 -2.44
C HIS A 47 -3.24 8.52 -1.91
N LEU A 48 -2.29 7.66 -2.28
CA LEU A 48 -2.18 6.30 -1.77
C LEU A 48 -0.96 6.15 -0.88
N GLU A 49 -1.20 5.94 0.41
CA GLU A 49 -0.19 5.72 1.42
C GLU A 49 0.11 4.22 1.54
N PRO A 50 1.34 3.78 1.30
CA PRO A 50 1.75 2.42 1.60
C PRO A 50 1.79 2.23 3.12
N ILE A 51 1.31 1.07 3.60
CA ILE A 51 1.38 0.69 5.02
C ILE A 51 1.88 -0.75 5.15
N LEU A 52 2.69 -1.00 6.18
CA LEU A 52 3.07 -2.34 6.60
C LEU A 52 2.08 -2.84 7.66
N VAL A 53 1.60 -4.06 7.48
CA VAL A 53 0.73 -4.73 8.45
C VAL A 53 1.55 -5.81 9.15
N PRO A 54 1.84 -5.67 10.45
CA PRO A 54 2.57 -6.69 11.20
C PRO A 54 1.70 -7.91 11.48
N ASN A 55 2.34 -9.05 11.67
CA ASN A 55 1.72 -10.24 12.26
C ASN A 55 1.50 -9.98 13.76
N PRO A 56 0.29 -10.17 14.33
CA PRO A 56 0.07 -9.98 15.76
C PRO A 56 0.92 -10.92 16.65
N ASP A 57 1.28 -12.11 16.15
CA ASP A 57 2.01 -13.11 16.92
C ASP A 57 3.53 -12.86 16.91
N THR A 58 4.09 -12.47 15.75
CA THR A 58 5.54 -12.35 15.56
C THR A 58 6.04 -10.90 15.48
N GLY A 59 5.14 -9.92 15.31
CA GLY A 59 5.48 -8.51 15.06
C GLY A 59 6.10 -8.23 13.69
N LEU A 60 6.47 -9.26 12.93
CA LEU A 60 7.09 -9.13 11.62
C LEU A 60 6.09 -8.68 10.54
N PRO A 61 6.51 -7.91 9.54
CA PRO A 61 5.66 -7.54 8.41
C PRO A 61 5.04 -8.75 7.68
N LYS A 62 3.71 -8.87 7.75
CA LYS A 62 2.94 -9.94 7.11
C LYS A 62 2.36 -9.54 5.76
N ALA A 63 2.05 -8.26 5.58
CA ALA A 63 1.47 -7.76 4.34
C ALA A 63 1.79 -6.27 4.10
N VAL A 64 1.72 -5.88 2.83
CA VAL A 64 1.71 -4.48 2.41
C VAL A 64 0.31 -4.12 1.94
N LYS A 65 -0.21 -2.99 2.38
CA LYS A 65 -1.50 -2.44 1.95
C LYS A 65 -1.33 -1.00 1.45
N LEU A 66 -2.36 -0.51 0.76
CA LEU A 66 -2.48 0.88 0.33
C LEU A 66 -3.66 1.51 1.03
N LYS A 67 -3.46 2.64 1.69
CA LYS A 67 -4.50 3.45 2.31
C LYS A 67 -4.74 4.70 1.47
N CYS A 68 -5.99 4.99 1.13
CA CYS A 68 -6.35 6.23 0.46
C CYS A 68 -6.39 7.37 1.49
N SER A 69 -5.58 8.41 1.32
CA SER A 69 -5.54 9.55 2.26
C SER A 69 -6.75 10.48 2.14
N LEU A 70 -7.65 10.22 1.20
CA LEU A 70 -8.85 11.04 0.97
C LEU A 70 -10.09 10.46 1.63
N CYS A 71 -10.21 9.14 1.70
CA CYS A 71 -11.39 8.47 2.27
C CYS A 71 -11.02 7.37 3.28
N GLU A 72 -9.74 7.24 3.64
CA GLU A 72 -9.20 6.29 4.61
C GLU A 72 -9.41 4.80 4.24
N ALA A 73 -9.93 4.50 3.05
CA ALA A 73 -10.12 3.14 2.57
C ALA A 73 -8.78 2.41 2.41
N VAL A 74 -8.74 1.14 2.83
CA VAL A 74 -7.53 0.30 2.81
C VAL A 74 -7.70 -0.85 1.84
N PHE A 75 -6.69 -1.06 1.00
CA PHE A 75 -6.69 -2.05 -0.08
C PHE A 75 -5.45 -2.95 -0.01
N SER A 76 -5.55 -4.15 -0.59
CA SER A 76 -4.38 -5.00 -0.83
C SER A 76 -3.43 -4.36 -1.84
N ALA A 77 -2.13 -4.51 -1.61
CA ALA A 77 -1.07 -4.12 -2.55
C ALA A 77 -0.62 -5.27 -3.48
N SER A 78 -1.40 -6.36 -3.62
CA SER A 78 -1.06 -7.46 -4.54
C SER A 78 -1.09 -7.04 -6.02
N ASN A 79 -1.99 -6.11 -6.38
CA ASN A 79 -2.03 -5.47 -7.69
C ASN A 79 -2.22 -3.96 -7.53
N PRO A 80 -1.15 -3.23 -7.18
CA PRO A 80 -1.24 -1.85 -6.72
C PRO A 80 -1.73 -0.92 -7.84
N SER A 81 -1.35 -1.20 -9.10
CA SER A 81 -1.81 -0.46 -10.28
C SER A 81 -3.31 -0.57 -10.52
N ARG A 82 -3.89 -1.77 -10.37
CA ARG A 82 -5.34 -1.97 -10.48
C ARG A 82 -6.07 -1.24 -9.37
N THR A 83 -5.64 -1.42 -8.12
CA THR A 83 -6.20 -0.71 -6.95
C THR A 83 -6.24 0.80 -7.19
N ALA A 84 -5.12 1.40 -7.60
CA ALA A 84 -5.04 2.83 -7.84
C ALA A 84 -5.97 3.30 -8.97
N SER A 85 -6.02 2.53 -10.07
CA SER A 85 -6.85 2.88 -11.22
C SER A 85 -8.34 2.77 -10.91
N GLU A 86 -8.78 1.68 -10.28
CA GLU A 86 -10.19 1.50 -9.93
C GLU A 86 -10.63 2.53 -8.88
N HIS A 87 -9.79 2.77 -7.87
CA HIS A 87 -10.17 3.66 -6.78
C HIS A 87 -10.18 5.13 -7.17
N LEU A 88 -9.09 5.59 -7.78
CA LEU A 88 -8.89 7.01 -8.06
C LEU A 88 -9.27 7.33 -9.50
N LYS A 89 -8.67 6.65 -10.48
CA LYS A 89 -8.86 7.01 -11.89
C LYS A 89 -10.28 6.74 -12.41
N ARG A 90 -10.89 5.61 -12.04
CA ARG A 90 -12.29 5.29 -12.37
C ARG A 90 -13.29 5.89 -11.39
N GLY A 91 -12.82 6.33 -10.21
CA GLY A 91 -13.58 7.16 -9.30
C GLY A 91 -14.46 6.42 -8.28
N THR A 92 -14.06 5.25 -7.76
CA THR A 92 -14.77 4.69 -6.59
C THR A 92 -14.47 5.45 -5.29
N CYS A 93 -13.45 6.31 -5.27
CA CYS A 93 -13.19 7.22 -4.16
C CYS A 93 -14.18 8.40 -4.17
N PRO A 94 -15.04 8.55 -3.13
CA PRO A 94 -16.04 9.62 -3.09
C PRO A 94 -15.41 11.02 -3.02
N ASN A 95 -14.17 11.11 -2.49
CA ASN A 95 -13.49 12.38 -2.24
C ASN A 95 -12.47 12.76 -3.33
N PHE A 96 -12.19 11.87 -4.29
CA PHE A 96 -11.21 12.13 -5.35
C PHE A 96 -11.78 12.95 -6.51
N SER A 97 -13.02 12.67 -6.92
CA SER A 97 -13.71 13.47 -7.95
C SER A 97 -13.95 14.92 -7.49
N SER A 98 -14.20 15.12 -6.19
CA SER A 98 -14.30 16.44 -5.58
C SER A 98 -12.99 17.23 -5.65
N ALA A 99 -11.83 16.55 -5.55
CA ALA A 99 -10.52 17.18 -5.65
C ALA A 99 -10.14 17.59 -7.09
N LEU A 100 -10.80 16.99 -8.10
CA LEU A 100 -10.62 17.33 -9.52
C LEU A 100 -11.53 18.46 -10.00
N ARG A 101 -12.46 18.95 -9.16
CA ARG A 101 -13.28 20.09 -9.53
C ARG A 101 -12.37 21.31 -9.71
N PRO A 102 -12.35 21.95 -10.89
CA PRO A 102 -11.71 23.26 -10.99
C PRO A 102 -12.41 24.18 -9.98
N ILE A 103 -11.61 24.94 -9.23
CA ILE A 103 -12.08 26.03 -8.38
C ILE A 103 -12.68 27.09 -9.32
N SER A 104 -13.91 26.87 -9.79
CA SER A 104 -14.70 27.87 -10.48
C SER A 104 -15.55 28.58 -9.46
N THR A 105 -14.92 29.41 -8.63
CA THR A 105 -15.61 30.42 -7.82
C THR A 105 -14.55 31.33 -7.25
N TYR A 106 -14.33 32.47 -7.90
CA TYR A 106 -14.14 33.80 -7.31
C TYR A 106 -13.60 34.75 -8.40
N ARG A 107 -14.53 35.31 -9.19
CA ARG A 107 -14.47 36.69 -9.67
C ARG A 107 -15.94 37.13 -9.81
N LEU A 108 -16.55 37.49 -8.69
CA LEU A 108 -16.75 38.88 -8.23
C LEU A 108 -17.47 39.73 -9.28
N LEU A 109 -18.72 40.07 -8.93
CA LEU A 109 -19.58 41.18 -9.37
C LEU A 109 -19.62 41.50 -10.87
#